data_AF-A0A498REB9-F1
#
_entry.id   AF-A0A498REB9-F1
#
_cell.length_a   1.000
_cell.length_b   1.000
_cell.length_c   1.000
_cell.angle_alpha   90.00
_cell.angle_beta   90.00
_cell.angle_gamma   90.00
#
_symmetry.space_group_name_H-M   'P 1'
#
loop_
_entity.id
_entity.type
_entity.pdbx_description
1 polymer ?
#
loop_
_entity_poly.entity_id
_entity_poly.type
_entity_poly.pdbx_seq_one_letter_code
_entity_poly.pdbx_strand_id
1 'polypeptide(L)' 'MRNQKYRCCFCGETVISNEMDVTGLIVVSNWDKGVDRQQEQQLFCHMNCLKERLEESVPLYIADLID' A
#
# COMPACT_ATOMS: atom_id res chain seq x y z
N MET A 1 -19.00 -13.42 -3.50
CA MET A 1 -17.59 -13.05 -3.22
C MET A 1 -17.61 -12.14 -2.00
N ARG A 2 -16.83 -12.43 -0.94
CA ARG A 2 -16.79 -11.53 0.24
C ARG A 2 -16.13 -10.23 -0.22
N ASN A 3 -16.86 -9.11 -0.16
CA ASN A 3 -16.27 -7.78 -0.30
C ASN A 3 -15.21 -7.64 0.80
N GLN A 4 -13.95 -7.93 0.49
CA GLN A 4 -12.85 -7.70 1.42
C GLN A 4 -12.75 -6.18 1.53
N LYS A 5 -13.22 -5.67 2.67
CA LYS A 5 -13.10 -4.27 3.05
C LYS A 5 -11.72 -4.10 3.64
N TYR A 6 -10.76 -3.66 2.83
CA TYR A 6 -9.48 -3.24 3.39
C TYR A 6 -9.67 -1.88 4.05
N ARG A 7 -8.83 -1.55 5.04
CA ARG A 7 -8.82 -0.24 5.69
C ARG A 7 -7.54 0.47 5.32
N CYS A 8 -7.64 1.69 4.83
CA CYS A 8 -6.49 2.49 4.44
C CYS A 8 -5.64 2.81 5.68
N CYS A 9 -4.36 2.45 5.65
CA CYS A 9 -3.44 2.68 6.75
C CYS A 9 -3.08 4.17 6.95
N PHE A 10 -3.42 5.05 6.01
CA PHE A 10 -3.15 6.49 6.09
C PHE A 10 -4.35 7.32 6.57
N CYS A 11 -5.53 7.15 5.97
CA CYS A 11 -6.73 7.93 6.30
C CYS A 11 -7.71 7.19 7.22
N GLY A 12 -7.56 5.87 7.38
CA GLY A 12 -8.46 5.06 8.21
C GLY A 12 -9.81 4.72 7.56
N GLU A 13 -10.08 5.21 6.34
CA GLU A 13 -11.31 4.89 5.61
C GLU A 13 -11.23 3.53 4.90
N THR A 14 -12.38 3.00 4.51
CA THR A 14 -12.44 1.72 3.77
C THR A 14 -11.88 1.89 2.35
N VAL A 15 -11.05 0.95 1.91
CA VAL A 15 -10.64 0.81 0.51
C VAL A 15 -11.64 -0.10 -0.19
N ILE A 16 -12.30 0.44 -1.21
CA ILE A 16 -13.35 -0.22 -1.97
C ILE A 16 -12.67 -1.02 -3.09
N SER A 17 -12.69 -2.35 -2.99
CA SER A 17 -11.92 -3.27 -3.87
C SER A 17 -12.52 -3.47 -5.26
N ASN A 18 -13.71 -2.94 -5.51
CA ASN A 18 -14.39 -2.94 -6.80
C ASN A 18 -13.95 -1.78 -7.71
N GLU A 19 -13.04 -0.93 -7.25
CA GLU A 19 -12.37 0.10 -8.04
C GLU A 19 -10.85 -0.16 -8.01
N MET A 20 -10.14 0.23 -9.07
CA MET A 20 -8.74 -0.12 -9.37
C MET A 20 -7.68 0.40 -8.37
N ASP A 21 -8.09 0.82 -7.18
CA ASP A 21 -7.29 1.66 -6.27
C ASP A 21 -6.81 0.96 -4.99
N VAL A 22 -6.95 -0.37 -4.88
CA VAL A 22 -6.37 -1.11 -3.73
C VAL A 22 -4.85 -1.19 -3.89
N THR A 23 -4.14 -0.38 -3.12
CA THR A 23 -2.67 -0.37 -3.10
C THR A 23 -2.15 -1.11 -1.88
N GLY A 24 -1.30 -2.12 -2.09
CA GLY A 24 -0.58 -2.82 -1.03
C GLY A 24 0.73 -2.13 -0.69
N LEU A 25 1.01 -1.95 0.61
CA LEU A 25 2.30 -1.48 1.12
C LEU A 25 2.94 -2.61 1.95
N ILE A 26 4.16 -2.99 1.62
CA ILE A 26 4.92 -3.99 2.38
C ILE A 26 5.90 -3.26 3.30
N VAL A 27 5.74 -3.46 4.60
CA VAL A 27 6.67 -2.99 5.62
C VAL A 27 7.59 -4.14 5.96
N VAL A 28 8.89 -3.97 5.70
CA VAL A 28 9.92 -4.91 6.15
C VAL A 28 10.79 -4.24 7.19
N SER A 29 10.89 -4.86 8.37
CA SER A 29 11.78 -4.43 9.44
C SER A 29 12.96 -5.39 9.59
N ASN A 30 14.04 -4.94 10.21
CA ASN A 30 15.30 -5.67 10.35
C ASN A 30 15.90 -6.09 9.00
N TRP A 31 15.78 -5.24 7.97
CA TRP A 31 16.23 -5.54 6.60
C TRP A 31 17.70 -5.96 6.50
N ASP A 32 18.54 -5.45 7.41
CA ASP A 32 19.96 -5.76 7.50
C ASP A 32 20.25 -7.15 8.10
N LYS A 33 19.24 -7.81 8.68
CA LYS A 33 19.37 -9.13 9.30
C LYS A 33 19.09 -10.24 8.30
N GLY A 34 19.48 -11.46 8.69
CA GLY A 34 19.07 -12.68 8.00
C GLY A 34 17.56 -12.76 7.84
N VAL A 35 17.11 -13.38 6.75
CA VAL A 35 15.69 -13.47 6.36
C VAL A 35 14.83 -14.10 7.46
N ASP A 36 15.40 -15.00 8.26
CA ASP A 36 14.77 -15.63 9.43
C ASP A 36 14.41 -14.64 10.56
N ARG A 37 15.00 -13.44 10.54
CA ARG A 37 14.82 -12.37 11.54
C ARG A 37 14.18 -11.10 10.98
N GLN A 38 13.97 -11.05 9.67
CA GLN A 38 13.17 -10.01 9.05
C GLN A 38 11.71 -10.20 9.44
N GLN A 39 11.00 -9.10 9.63
CA GLN A 39 9.56 -9.15 9.85
C GLN A 39 8.88 -8.37 8.74
N GLU A 40 7.94 -9.02 8.08
CA GLU A 40 7.17 -8.46 6.98
C GLU A 40 5.70 -8.31 7.39
N GLN A 41 5.14 -7.15 7.09
CA GLN A 41 3.71 -6.87 7.23
C GLN A 41 3.19 -6.19 5.98
N GLN A 42 2.11 -6.73 5.40
CA GLN A 42 1.36 -6.06 4.36
C GLN A 42 0.26 -5.18 4.96
N LEU A 43 0.22 -3.94 4.52
CA LEU A 43 -0.83 -2.96 4.78
C LEU A 43 -1.53 -2.61 3.45
N PHE A 44 -2.70 -1.98 3.54
CA PHE A 44 -3.45 -1.53 2.38
C PHE A 44 -3.76 -0.04 2.49
N CYS A 45 -3.83 0.65 1.35
CA CYS A 45 -4.14 2.07 1.26
C CYS A 45 -4.80 2.42 -0.07
N HIS A 46 -5.40 3.60 -0.13
CA HIS A 46 -5.77 4.23 -1.41
C HIS A 46 -4.51 4.75 -2.10
N MET A 47 -4.45 4.64 -3.43
CA MET A 47 -3.33 5.15 -4.23
C MET A 47 -3.06 6.64 -3.97
N ASN A 48 -4.12 7.45 -3.90
CA ASN A 48 -3.99 8.90 -3.66
C ASN A 48 -3.41 9.21 -2.29
N CYS A 49 -3.83 8.48 -1.24
CA CYS A 49 -3.26 8.65 0.09
C CYS A 49 -1.77 8.28 0.15
N LEU A 50 -1.32 7.30 -0.66
CA LEU A 50 0.11 7.01 -0.78
C LEU A 50 0.83 8.16 -1.51
N LYS A 51 0.31 8.61 -2.66
CA LYS A 51 0.89 9.71 -3.45
C LYS A 51 1.07 10.99 -2.62
N GLU A 52 0.09 11.36 -1.80
CA GLU A 52 0.14 12.54 -0.93
C GLU A 52 1.17 12.44 0.22
N ARG A 53 1.58 11.22 0.60
CA ARG A 53 2.51 10.98 1.70
C ARG A 53 3.94 10.71 1.27
N LEU A 54 4.17 10.45 0.00
CA LEU A 54 5.50 10.30 -0.53
C LEU A 54 6.21 11.65 -0.61
N GLU A 55 7.52 11.60 -0.44
CA GLU A 55 8.38 12.75 -0.68
C GLU A 55 8.46 13.00 -2.19
N GLU A 56 8.51 14.27 -2.60
CA GLU A 56 8.36 14.69 -4.00
C GLU A 56 9.38 14.08 -4.96
N SER A 57 10.59 13.75 -4.47
CA SER A 57 11.64 13.13 -5.26
C SER A 57 11.50 11.61 -5.38
N VAL A 58 10.58 10.98 -4.64
CA VAL A 58 10.37 9.53 -4.70
C VAL A 58 9.42 9.19 -5.85
N PRO A 59 9.90 8.56 -6.93
CA PRO A 59 9.06 8.25 -8.07
C PRO A 59 8.15 7.05 -7.79
N LEU A 60 6.85 7.23 -7.99
CA LEU A 60 5.89 6.13 -8.15
C LEU A 60 5.81 5.76 -9.63
N TYR A 61 6.45 4.66 -10.01
CA TYR A 61 6.37 4.11 -11.37
C TYR A 61 5.13 3.26 -11.62
N ILE A 62 4.10 3.41 -10.79
CA ILE A 62 2.83 2.73 -11.03
C ILE A 62 2.19 3.48 -12.18
N ALA A 63 2.33 2.90 -13.38
CA ALA A 63 1.71 3.40 -14.58
C ALA A 63 0.26 3.74 -14.24
N ASP A 64 -0.20 4.92 -14.63
CA ASP A 64 -1.61 5.25 -14.63
C ASP A 64 -2.30 4.17 -15.48
N LEU A 65 -2.71 3.07 -14.85
CA LEU A 65 -3.51 1.99 -15.41
C LEU A 65 -4.93 2.55 -15.53
N ILE A 66 -5.06 3.58 -16.36
CA ILE A 66 -6.31 4.13 -16.83
C ILE A 66 -6.47 3.55 -18.22
N ASP A 67 -7.26 2.48 -18.32
CA ASP A 67 -8.08 2.25 -19.51
C ASP A 67 -9.36 3.10 -19.38
#